data_AF-K5XR58-F1
#
_entry.id   AF-K5XR58-F1
#
_cell.length_a   1.000
_cell.length_b   1.000
_cell.length_c   1.000
_cell.angle_alpha   90.00
_cell.angle_beta   90.00
_cell.angle_gamma   90.00
#
_symmetry.space_group_name_H-M   'P 1'
#
loop_
_entity.id
_entity.type
_entity.pdbx_description
1 polymer ?
#
loop_
_entity_poly.entity_id
_entity_poly.type
_entity_poly.pdbx_seq_one_letter_code
_entity_poly.pdbx_strand_id
1 'polypeptide(L)'
;MPQARVKKGRNGSPEWERLRRDIPTFICSVAVYLASLALCLMLLGLTPPNPFPQAQPLFWILAIPLTFWASALRNYGKVPVLILKILMALDIPLGVLLVMTAYLVQAAEFQLFVLAFGVVVLMCLVAFVSYQKSFLKTLQ
;
A
#
# COMPACT_ATOMS: atom_id res chain seq x y z
N MET A 1 -5.10 -29.66 -30.10
CA MET A 1 -6.01 -28.87 -29.26
C MET A 1 -5.86 -27.41 -29.65
N PRO A 2 -6.92 -26.70 -30.10
CA PRO A 2 -6.80 -25.30 -30.47
C PRO A 2 -6.69 -24.44 -29.21
N GLN A 3 -5.61 -23.68 -29.08
CA GLN A 3 -5.45 -22.69 -28.02
C GLN A 3 -6.51 -21.59 -28.21
N ALA A 4 -7.36 -21.41 -27.20
CA ALA A 4 -8.30 -20.30 -27.17
C ALA A 4 -7.53 -18.99 -27.23
N ARG A 5 -7.63 -18.28 -28.37
CA ARG A 5 -7.11 -16.92 -28.52
C ARG A 5 -7.85 -16.02 -27.53
N VAL A 6 -7.21 -15.76 -26.39
CA VAL A 6 -7.62 -14.71 -25.47
C VAL A 6 -7.63 -13.42 -26.29
N LYS A 7 -8.82 -12.83 -26.46
CA LYS A 7 -8.98 -11.51 -27.08
C LYS A 7 -8.17 -10.53 -26.22
N LYS A 8 -6.96 -10.17 -26.69
CA LYS A 8 -6.18 -9.05 -26.15
C LYS A 8 -7.08 -7.82 -26.18
N GLY A 9 -7.65 -7.48 -25.03
CA GLY A 9 -8.31 -6.20 -24.86
C GLY A 9 -7.31 -5.12 -25.23
N ARG A 10 -7.73 -4.16 -26.07
CA ARG A 10 -6.91 -3.13 -26.73
C ARG A 10 -6.03 -2.27 -25.80
N ASN A 11 -6.10 -2.49 -24.48
CA ASN A 11 -5.37 -1.77 -23.45
C ASN A 11 -4.66 -2.65 -22.40
N GLY A 12 -4.82 -3.97 -22.34
CA GLY A 12 -4.11 -4.78 -21.34
C GLY A 12 -2.71 -5.15 -21.81
N SER A 13 -1.64 -4.55 -21.24
CA SER A 13 -0.32 -5.21 -21.34
C SER A 13 -0.43 -6.61 -20.70
N PRO A 14 0.28 -7.62 -21.22
CA PRO A 14 0.19 -9.00 -20.72
C PRO A 14 0.58 -9.15 -19.24
N GLU A 15 1.29 -8.18 -18.67
CA GLU A 15 1.59 -8.09 -17.24
C GLU A 15 0.31 -7.85 -16.41
N TRP A 16 -0.66 -7.09 -16.94
CA TRP A 16 -1.90 -6.69 -16.24
C TRP A 16 -2.88 -7.84 -16.03
N GLU A 17 -3.06 -8.70 -17.05
CA GLU A 17 -3.96 -9.86 -16.94
C GLU A 17 -3.40 -10.95 -16.02
N ARG A 18 -2.07 -10.98 -15.81
CA ARG A 18 -1.39 -11.96 -14.94
C ARG A 18 -1.39 -11.55 -13.47
N LEU A 19 -1.19 -10.27 -13.16
CA LEU A 19 -1.33 -9.72 -11.80
C LEU A 19 -2.67 -10.11 -11.15
N ARG A 20 -3.73 -10.27 -11.95
CA ARG A 20 -5.07 -10.70 -11.53
C ARG A 20 -5.18 -12.16 -11.07
N ARG A 21 -4.25 -13.04 -11.46
CA ARG A 21 -4.32 -14.50 -11.21
C ARG A 21 -3.36 -15.00 -10.14
N ASP A 22 -2.45 -14.14 -9.67
CA ASP A 22 -1.33 -14.54 -8.82
C ASP A 22 -1.56 -14.18 -7.34
N ILE A 23 -1.57 -15.20 -6.48
CA ILE A 23 -1.61 -15.06 -5.01
C ILE A 23 -0.52 -14.10 -4.48
N PRO A 24 0.74 -14.12 -4.97
CA PRO A 24 1.76 -13.16 -4.55
C PRO A 24 1.37 -11.70 -4.79
N THR A 25 0.66 -11.41 -5.88
CA THR A 25 0.21 -10.06 -6.20
C THR A 25 -0.85 -9.58 -5.20
N PHE A 26 -1.76 -10.47 -4.83
CA PHE A 26 -2.74 -10.19 -3.79
C PHE A 26 -2.06 -9.90 -2.45
N ILE A 27 -1.10 -10.73 -2.05
CA ILE A 27 -0.32 -10.50 -0.80
C ILE A 27 0.41 -9.15 -0.86
N CYS A 28 1.05 -8.84 -2.00
CA CYS A 28 1.70 -7.55 -2.21
C CYS A 28 0.72 -6.38 -1.99
N SER A 29 -0.46 -6.45 -2.60
CA SER A 29 -1.46 -5.40 -2.47
C SER A 29 -1.99 -5.21 -1.05
N VAL A 30 -2.22 -6.29 -0.33
CA VAL A 30 -2.67 -6.24 1.07
C VAL A 30 -1.57 -5.65 1.95
N ALA A 31 -0.31 -6.02 1.73
CA ALA A 31 0.81 -5.49 2.48
C ALA A 31 0.97 -3.97 2.27
N VAL A 32 0.89 -3.48 1.03
CA VAL A 32 0.93 -2.03 0.75
C VAL A 32 -0.25 -1.30 1.37
N TYR A 33 -1.47 -1.85 1.26
CA TYR A 33 -2.63 -1.28 1.92
C TYR A 33 -2.44 -1.13 3.44
N LEU A 34 -1.92 -2.16 4.10
CA LEU A 34 -1.66 -2.13 5.54
C LEU A 34 -0.54 -1.13 5.91
N ALA A 35 0.51 -1.03 5.09
CA ALA A 35 1.58 -0.05 5.26
C ALA A 35 1.04 1.38 5.16
N SER A 36 0.29 1.69 4.10
CA SER A 36 -0.29 3.02 3.90
C SER A 36 -1.34 3.36 4.98
N LEU A 37 -2.11 2.37 5.46
CA LEU A 37 -3.04 2.57 6.56
C LEU A 37 -2.31 2.90 7.88
N ALA A 38 -1.20 2.21 8.17
CA ALA A 38 -0.37 2.49 9.33
C ALA A 38 0.24 3.91 9.27
N LEU A 39 0.66 4.37 8.10
CA LEU A 39 1.12 5.75 7.90
C LEU A 39 0.03 6.78 8.14
N CYS A 40 -1.20 6.51 7.68
CA CYS A 40 -2.34 7.38 7.96
C CYS A 40 -2.57 7.50 9.47
N LEU A 41 -2.49 6.38 10.20
CA LEU A 41 -2.61 6.37 11.66
C LEU A 41 -1.49 7.14 12.35
N MET A 42 -0.24 6.99 11.90
CA MET A 42 0.89 7.77 12.40
C MET A 42 0.68 9.27 12.18
N LEU A 43 0.29 9.68 10.97
CA LEU A 43 0.04 11.09 10.65
C LEU A 43 -1.03 11.71 11.56
N LEU A 44 -2.08 10.96 11.90
CA LEU A 44 -3.15 11.42 12.78
C LEU A 44 -2.73 11.46 14.26
N GLY A 45 -1.82 10.59 14.67
CA GLY A 45 -1.19 10.64 15.98
C GLY A 45 -0.40 11.94 16.22
N LEU A 46 -0.02 12.65 15.15
CA LEU A 46 0.63 13.97 15.23
C LEU A 46 -0.38 15.13 15.33
N THR A 47 -1.67 14.91 15.08
CA THR A 47 -2.71 15.95 15.15
C THR A 47 -3.47 15.89 16.48
N PRO A 48 -3.16 16.78 17.46
CA PRO A 48 -3.99 16.95 18.65
C PRO A 48 -5.35 17.61 18.30
N PRO A 49 -6.47 17.33 19.01
CA PRO A 49 -6.66 16.42 20.15
C PRO A 49 -7.61 15.24 19.81
N ASN A 50 -7.20 13.97 19.90
CA ASN A 50 -8.09 12.88 20.33
C ASN A 50 -7.33 11.54 20.50
N PRO A 51 -7.68 10.70 21.49
CA PRO A 51 -7.19 9.32 21.65
C PRO A 51 -7.94 8.28 20.80
N PHE A 52 -8.92 8.69 19.98
CA PHE A 52 -9.67 7.80 19.10
C PHE A 52 -9.57 8.24 17.63
N PRO A 53 -8.69 7.61 16.83
CA PRO A 53 -8.49 8.00 15.43
C PRO A 53 -9.75 7.85 14.56
N GLN A 54 -10.68 6.96 14.96
CA GLN A 54 -11.97 6.76 14.27
C GLN A 54 -12.89 7.99 14.31
N ALA A 55 -12.70 8.89 15.29
CA ALA A 55 -13.54 10.09 15.43
C ALA A 55 -12.99 11.32 14.66
N GLN A 56 -11.77 11.24 14.11
CA GLN A 56 -11.15 12.38 13.43
C GLN A 56 -11.58 12.46 11.95
N PRO A 57 -12.10 13.60 11.45
CA PRO A 57 -12.48 13.77 10.05
C PRO A 57 -11.34 13.52 9.06
N LEU A 58 -10.10 13.89 9.44
CA LEU A 58 -8.89 13.67 8.65
C LEU A 58 -8.62 12.18 8.41
N PHE A 59 -8.94 11.30 9.38
CA PHE A 59 -8.82 9.86 9.20
C PHE A 59 -9.67 9.36 8.04
N TRP A 60 -10.95 9.75 8.03
CA TRP A 60 -11.88 9.34 6.98
C TRP A 60 -11.49 9.91 5.62
N ILE A 61 -11.01 11.16 5.58
CA ILE A 61 -10.54 11.80 4.34
C ILE A 61 -9.36 11.02 3.73
N LEU A 62 -8.49 10.41 4.53
CA LEU A 62 -7.35 9.61 4.05
C LEU A 62 -7.72 8.14 3.81
N ALA A 63 -8.51 7.54 4.70
CA ALA A 63 -8.88 6.13 4.64
C ALA A 63 -9.93 5.82 3.56
N ILE A 64 -10.86 6.75 3.26
CA ILE A 64 -11.88 6.53 2.22
C ILE A 64 -11.24 6.39 0.82
N PRO A 65 -10.35 7.29 0.37
CA PRO A 65 -9.63 7.08 -0.89
C PRO A 65 -8.81 5.80 -0.91
N LEU A 66 -8.17 5.44 0.21
CA LEU A 66 -7.36 4.23 0.32
C LEU A 66 -8.21 2.95 0.20
N THR A 67 -9.37 2.92 0.84
CA THR A 67 -10.33 1.80 0.77
C THR A 67 -11.01 1.72 -0.58
N PHE A 68 -11.35 2.86 -1.20
CA PHE A 68 -11.87 2.90 -2.57
C PHE A 68 -10.84 2.37 -3.56
N TRP A 69 -9.57 2.76 -3.41
CA TRP A 69 -8.46 2.24 -4.20
C TRP A 69 -8.30 0.73 -4.00
N ALA A 70 -8.31 0.22 -2.76
CA ALA A 70 -8.20 -1.21 -2.46
C ALA A 70 -9.37 -2.01 -3.09
N SER A 71 -10.58 -1.44 -3.09
CA SER A 71 -11.73 -2.02 -3.78
C SER A 71 -11.54 -2.03 -5.30
N ALA A 72 -11.07 -0.93 -5.89
CA ALA A 72 -10.76 -0.82 -7.32
C ALA A 72 -9.63 -1.77 -7.74
N LEU A 73 -8.71 -2.09 -6.82
CA LEU A 73 -7.62 -3.02 -7.03
C LEU A 73 -8.11 -4.47 -7.25
N ARG A 74 -9.32 -4.84 -6.79
CA ARG A 74 -9.94 -6.16 -7.10
C ARG A 74 -10.04 -6.40 -8.61
N ASN A 75 -10.17 -5.33 -9.39
CA ASN A 75 -10.23 -5.40 -10.84
C ASN A 75 -8.84 -5.32 -11.51
N TYR A 76 -7.76 -5.10 -10.75
CA TYR A 76 -6.38 -4.99 -11.23
C TYR A 76 -6.23 -4.09 -12.48
N GLY A 77 -6.98 -2.98 -12.51
CA GLY A 77 -6.90 -2.00 -13.60
C GLY A 77 -5.56 -1.26 -13.63
N LYS A 78 -5.26 -0.60 -14.77
CA LYS A 78 -4.04 0.19 -14.96
C LYS A 78 -3.76 1.19 -13.84
N VAL A 79 -4.79 1.95 -13.49
CA VAL A 79 -4.71 3.03 -12.51
C VAL A 79 -4.45 2.49 -11.09
N PRO A 80 -5.22 1.49 -10.57
CA PRO A 80 -4.95 0.90 -9.27
C PRO A 80 -3.51 0.38 -9.08
N VAL A 81 -2.91 -0.31 -10.05
CA VAL A 81 -1.53 -0.81 -9.87
C VAL A 81 -0.49 0.30 -10.04
N LEU A 82 -0.77 1.33 -10.86
CA LEU A 82 0.10 2.51 -10.87
C LEU A 82 0.15 3.13 -9.47
N ILE A 83 -1.01 3.29 -8.83
CA ILE A 83 -1.10 3.77 -7.45
C ILE A 83 -0.39 2.80 -6.49
N LEU A 84 -0.52 1.47 -6.66
CA LEU A 84 0.23 0.49 -5.86
C LEU A 84 1.74 0.75 -5.88
N LYS A 85 2.30 0.95 -7.09
CA LYS A 85 3.74 1.22 -7.27
C LYS A 85 4.15 2.55 -6.63
N ILE A 86 3.31 3.57 -6.76
CA ILE A 86 3.52 4.88 -6.14
C ILE A 86 3.53 4.75 -4.63
N LEU A 87 2.55 4.06 -4.03
CA LEU A 87 2.47 3.83 -2.59
C LEU A 87 3.67 3.04 -2.08
N MET A 88 4.07 1.96 -2.76
CA MET A 88 5.29 1.21 -2.42
C MET A 88 6.55 2.09 -2.36
N ALA A 89 6.66 3.08 -3.25
CA ALA A 89 7.81 3.98 -3.28
C ALA A 89 7.72 5.11 -2.25
N LEU A 90 6.51 5.58 -1.94
CA LEU A 90 6.28 6.73 -1.05
C LEU A 90 6.11 6.37 0.43
N ASP A 91 5.65 5.16 0.74
CA ASP A 91 5.33 4.77 2.11
C ASP A 91 6.56 4.84 3.04
N ILE A 92 7.73 4.41 2.58
CA ILE A 92 8.97 4.47 3.38
C ILE A 92 9.43 5.92 3.62
N PRO A 93 9.61 6.78 2.60
CA PRO A 93 9.95 8.19 2.81
C PRO A 93 8.97 8.93 3.73
N LEU A 94 7.66 8.70 3.56
CA LEU A 94 6.64 9.31 4.42
C LEU A 94 6.75 8.80 5.86
N GLY A 95 6.99 7.51 6.08
CA GLY A 95 7.20 6.95 7.40
C GLY A 95 8.41 7.55 8.11
N VAL A 96 9.54 7.72 7.40
CA VAL A 96 10.73 8.38 7.94
C VAL A 96 10.40 9.81 8.35
N LEU A 97 9.72 10.56 7.48
CA LEU A 97 9.32 11.94 7.77
C LEU A 97 8.46 12.01 9.03
N LEU A 98 7.46 11.13 9.17
CA LEU A 98 6.58 11.09 10.34
C LEU A 98 7.33 10.77 11.65
N VAL A 99 8.27 9.84 11.62
CA VAL A 99 9.12 9.54 12.79
C VAL A 99 10.00 10.74 13.15
N MET A 100 10.61 11.39 12.15
CA MET A 100 11.42 12.60 12.39
C MET A 100 10.56 13.72 12.98
N THR A 101 9.35 13.94 12.45
CA THR A 101 8.42 14.93 13.00
C THR A 101 8.03 14.59 14.43
N ALA A 102 7.65 13.34 14.72
CA ALA A 102 7.31 12.88 16.06
C ALA A 102 8.44 13.11 17.08
N TYR A 103 9.69 12.88 16.66
CA TYR A 103 10.88 13.17 17.46
C TYR A 103 11.02 14.67 17.73
N LEU A 104 10.89 15.51 16.70
CA LEU A 104 11.03 16.97 16.81
C LEU A 104 9.96 17.61 17.71
N VAL A 105 8.72 17.10 17.67
CA VAL A 105 7.63 17.61 18.51
C VAL A 105 7.58 16.95 19.90
N GLN A 106 8.54 16.09 20.22
CA GLN A 106 8.60 15.33 21.49
C GLN A 106 7.26 14.64 21.80
N ALA A 107 6.68 13.96 20.80
CA ALA A 107 5.41 13.27 20.97
C ALA A 107 5.49 12.29 22.14
N ALA A 108 4.54 12.37 23.08
CA ALA A 108 4.49 11.54 24.28
C ALA A 108 4.55 10.03 23.96
N GLU A 109 4.05 9.64 22.78
CA GLU A 109 4.01 8.25 22.31
C GLU A 109 5.00 7.96 21.17
N PHE A 110 6.18 8.60 21.17
CA PHE A 110 7.22 8.39 20.15
C PHE A 110 7.55 6.90 19.89
N GLN A 111 7.51 6.06 20.92
CA GLN A 111 7.74 4.62 20.77
C GLN A 111 6.71 3.94 19.86
N LEU A 112 5.44 4.38 19.88
CA LEU A 112 4.40 3.87 18.99
C LEU A 112 4.65 4.28 17.54
N PHE A 113 5.20 5.48 17.30
CA PHE A 113 5.61 5.90 15.96
C PHE A 113 6.73 5.03 15.41
N VAL A 114 7.74 4.72 16.23
CA VAL A 114 8.84 3.84 15.82
C VAL A 114 8.33 2.42 15.53
N LEU A 115 7.45 1.89 16.36
CA LEU A 115 6.85 0.57 16.16
C LEU A 115 5.97 0.52 14.90
N ALA A 116 5.13 1.54 14.69
CA ALA A 116 4.31 1.66 13.50
C ALA A 116 5.17 1.78 12.23
N PHE A 117 6.27 2.54 12.28
CA PHE A 117 7.23 2.60 11.18
C PHE A 117 7.89 1.24 10.90
N GLY A 118 8.24 0.47 11.94
CA GLY A 118 8.71 -0.90 11.79
C GLY A 118 7.72 -1.80 11.03
N VAL A 119 6.43 -1.66 11.31
CA VAL A 119 5.35 -2.37 10.58
C VAL A 119 5.29 -1.92 9.12
N VAL A 120 5.38 -0.61 8.85
CA VAL A 120 5.41 -0.07 7.48
C VAL A 120 6.57 -0.68 6.68
N VAL A 121 7.79 -0.65 7.24
CA VAL A 121 8.98 -1.23 6.58
C VAL A 121 8.81 -2.72 6.32
N LEU A 122 8.34 -3.48 7.31
CA LEU A 122 8.11 -4.92 7.16
C LEU A 122 7.11 -5.21 6.05
N MET A 123 6.00 -4.48 5.99
CA MET A 123 4.97 -4.66 4.98
C MET A 123 5.44 -4.25 3.58
N CYS A 124 6.21 -3.16 3.46
CA CYS A 124 6.85 -2.77 2.21
C CYS A 124 7.84 -3.84 1.71
N LEU A 125 8.60 -4.48 2.61
CA LEU A 125 9.50 -5.59 2.25
C LEU A 125 8.71 -6.81 1.77
N VAL A 126 7.62 -7.19 2.46
CA VAL A 126 6.73 -8.28 2.03
C VAL A 126 6.15 -7.98 0.65
N ALA A 127 5.72 -6.73 0.41
CA ALA A 127 5.22 -6.28 -0.88
C ALA A 127 6.30 -6.37 -1.97
N PHE A 128 7.50 -5.88 -1.69
CA PHE A 128 8.62 -5.91 -2.63
C PHE A 128 9.03 -7.33 -3.01
N VAL A 129 9.21 -8.22 -2.03
CA VAL A 129 9.57 -9.63 -2.27
C VAL A 129 8.47 -10.33 -3.08
N SER A 130 7.21 -10.08 -2.75
CA SER A 130 6.08 -10.68 -3.47
C SER A 130 5.97 -10.16 -4.91
N TYR A 131 6.24 -8.87 -5.11
CA TYR A 131 6.31 -8.24 -6.43
C TYR A 131 7.45 -8.82 -7.28
N GLN A 132 8.65 -8.95 -6.70
CA GLN A 132 9.79 -9.57 -7.39
C GLN A 132 9.51 -11.03 -7.77
N LYS A 133 8.89 -11.82 -6.87
CA LYS A 133 8.54 -13.21 -7.18
C LYS A 133 7.54 -13.33 -8.34
N SER A 134 6.58 -12.41 -8.45
CA SER A 134 5.65 -12.35 -9.58
C SER A 134 6.38 -11.94 -10.88
N PHE A 135 7.29 -10.97 -10.80
CA PHE A 135 8.07 -10.52 -11.95
C PHE A 135 9.08 -11.57 -12.46
N LEU A 136 9.80 -12.26 -11.57
CA LEU A 136 10.77 -13.30 -11.94
C LEU A 136 10.11 -14.52 -12.58
N LYS A 137 8.90 -14.90 -12.15
CA LYS A 137 8.07 -15.92 -12.83
C LYS A 137 7.64 -15.51 -14.23
N THR A 138 7.78 -14.23 -14.60
CA THR A 138 7.40 -13.71 -15.92
C THR A 138 8.55 -13.83 -16.95
N LEU A 139 9.80 -14.00 -16.49
CA LEU A 139 10.99 -14.12 -17.34
C LEU A 139 11.37 -15.57 -17.69
N GLN A 140 10.75 -16.56 -17.03
CA GLN A 140 10.92 -18.00 -17.30
C GLN A 140 9.80 -18.51 -18.22
#